data_AF-A0A2A2JA33-F1
#
_entry.id   AF-A0A2A2JA33-F1
#
_cell.length_a   1.000
_cell.length_b   1.000
_cell.length_c   1.000
_cell.angle_alpha   90.00
_cell.angle_beta   90.00
_cell.angle_gamma   90.00
#
_symmetry.space_group_name_H-M   'P 1'
#
loop_
_entity.id
_entity.type
_entity.pdbx_description
1 polymer ?
#
loop_
_entity_poly.entity_id
_entity_poly.type
_entity_poly.pdbx_seq_one_letter_code
_entity_poly.pdbx_strand_id
1 'polypeptide(L)'
;MFLKQYCTALILLVATELIEAQYPCAPRTYKDGYSVCVCNSTYCDSIEPPGQLQKGTGALYYSSKQGARMRKTIVSSQRSAPGQSKFLEIDSSQQFQKIFGFGATFTDASMVNINSLPKEMGANIIKQYYSRESGIGYTFGRVPMGATDFSTKGYTYDDVENDFDLRNFAIPQDEILGDAFAAKHVAGIGLHWYDDRDFNAFLVNNTHYKWPQYFILSTEVDFVLSKTREHVRQMKKRYGELARTDWRNGKTHVVLGDWTAGAGYASNVIQDLHTWYSGWIDMNLALDTEGGPSWTKNIADAPIIVNASATEYYKQPMYHAIAHFSKFIQPNATRIAETWMSLDTIGLDAVAFLNPDGTRTVVIHNYEMLQVGVNIVEKTNPGYYYSFEMDPYSIATLTIN
;
A
#
# COMPACT_ATOMS: atom_id res chain seq x y z
N MET A 1 44.47 -51.65 -32.17
CA MET A 1 43.79 -51.92 -30.89
C MET A 1 44.15 -50.84 -29.88
N PHE A 2 43.50 -49.68 -29.94
CA PHE A 2 43.52 -48.65 -28.89
C PHE A 2 42.29 -47.75 -29.13
N LEU A 3 41.19 -48.03 -28.43
CA LEU A 3 40.04 -47.14 -28.36
C LEU A 3 40.34 -46.08 -27.28
N LYS A 4 40.42 -44.80 -27.67
CA LYS A 4 40.39 -43.69 -26.72
C LYS A 4 38.95 -43.45 -26.29
N GLN A 5 38.68 -43.69 -25.01
CA GLN A 5 37.41 -43.46 -24.35
C GLN A 5 37.29 -41.96 -24.05
N TYR A 6 36.38 -41.27 -24.73
CA TYR A 6 36.03 -39.89 -24.40
C TYR A 6 35.01 -39.90 -23.26
N CYS A 7 35.45 -39.54 -22.05
CA CYS A 7 34.57 -39.19 -20.95
C CYS A 7 34.04 -37.78 -21.18
N THR A 8 32.80 -37.66 -21.64
CA THR A 8 32.05 -36.40 -21.60
C THR A 8 31.63 -36.14 -20.15
N ALA A 9 32.32 -35.21 -19.48
CA ALA A 9 31.90 -34.69 -18.18
C ALA A 9 30.63 -33.85 -18.38
N LEU A 10 29.50 -34.32 -17.88
CA LEU A 10 28.27 -33.55 -17.78
C LEU A 10 28.48 -32.50 -16.67
N ILE A 11 28.72 -31.25 -17.06
CA ILE A 11 28.72 -30.12 -16.12
C ILE A 11 27.26 -29.82 -15.81
N LEU A 12 26.77 -30.30 -14.67
CA LEU A 12 25.51 -29.86 -14.09
C LEU A 12 25.70 -28.40 -13.64
N LEU A 13 25.23 -27.45 -14.45
CA LEU A 13 25.00 -26.08 -14.01
C LEU A 13 23.82 -26.12 -13.02
N VAL A 14 24.12 -26.32 -11.74
CA VAL A 14 23.18 -25.98 -10.67
C VAL A 14 23.14 -24.46 -10.66
N ALA A 15 22.13 -23.88 -11.29
CA ALA A 15 21.75 -22.52 -11.01
C ALA A 15 21.34 -22.49 -9.54
N THR A 16 22.26 -22.07 -8.68
CA THR A 16 21.91 -21.64 -7.33
C THR A 16 21.10 -20.37 -7.53
N GLU A 17 19.77 -20.50 -7.61
CA GLU A 17 18.88 -19.38 -7.32
C GLU A 17 19.32 -18.87 -5.94
N LEU A 18 19.92 -17.68 -5.91
CA LEU A 18 20.11 -16.93 -4.68
C LEU A 18 18.70 -16.65 -4.16
N ILE A 19 18.24 -17.49 -3.24
CA ILE A 19 17.09 -17.17 -2.41
C ILE A 19 17.53 -15.95 -1.61
N GLU A 20 17.12 -14.75 -2.05
CA GLU A 20 17.24 -13.54 -1.25
C GLU A 20 16.45 -13.81 0.03
N ALA A 21 17.15 -14.02 1.14
CA ALA A 21 16.50 -14.27 2.41
C ALA A 21 15.66 -13.05 2.81
N GLN A 22 14.41 -13.26 3.23
CA GLN A 22 13.58 -12.21 3.82
C GLN A 22 14.36 -11.47 4.91
N TYR A 23 14.65 -10.19 4.67
CA TYR A 23 15.25 -9.33 5.68
C TYR A 23 14.13 -8.83 6.60
N PRO A 24 14.10 -9.19 7.88
CA PRO A 24 13.04 -8.77 8.79
C PRO A 24 13.13 -7.27 9.10
N CYS A 25 12.01 -6.66 9.49
CA CYS A 25 12.01 -5.31 10.04
C CYS A 25 13.10 -5.14 11.11
N ALA A 26 13.89 -4.07 11.04
CA ALA A 26 14.74 -3.63 12.14
C ALA A 26 13.96 -2.59 12.98
N PRO A 27 13.26 -3.01 14.05
CA PRO A 27 12.32 -2.14 14.73
C PRO A 27 13.03 -1.06 15.54
N ARG A 28 12.55 0.17 15.44
CA ARG A 28 12.82 1.22 16.42
C ARG A 28 11.52 1.58 17.12
N THR A 29 11.49 1.36 18.43
CA THR A 29 10.30 1.60 19.25
C THR A 29 10.38 2.95 19.95
N TYR A 30 9.28 3.68 19.92
CA TYR A 30 9.09 4.98 20.57
C TYR A 30 8.20 4.84 21.81
N LYS A 31 8.00 5.94 22.54
CA LYS A 31 7.06 5.99 23.67
C LYS A 31 5.66 5.58 23.17
N ASP A 32 4.91 4.88 24.01
CA ASP A 32 3.59 4.28 23.71
C ASP A 32 3.57 3.00 22.84
N GLY A 33 4.74 2.40 22.57
CA GLY A 33 4.85 1.12 21.87
C GLY A 33 4.79 1.21 20.34
N TYR A 34 4.79 2.43 19.81
CA TYR A 34 4.90 2.70 18.38
C TYR A 34 6.24 2.26 17.82
N SER A 35 6.24 1.68 16.62
CA SER A 35 7.47 1.20 16.00
C SER A 35 7.48 1.37 14.49
N VAL A 36 8.65 1.78 14.00
CA VAL A 36 9.00 1.86 12.57
C VAL A 36 10.03 0.81 12.22
N CYS A 37 10.15 0.48 10.93
CA CYS A 37 11.30 -0.29 10.43
C CYS A 37 12.37 0.66 9.93
N VAL A 38 13.57 0.58 10.52
CA VAL A 38 14.69 1.45 10.19
C VAL A 38 15.46 0.88 9.01
N CYS A 39 15.73 1.73 8.04
CA CYS A 39 16.61 1.43 6.92
C CYS A 39 17.74 2.47 6.86
N ASN A 40 18.93 2.01 6.47
CA ASN A 40 20.13 2.82 6.32
C ASN A 40 20.95 2.34 5.12
N SER A 41 22.20 2.78 5.01
CA SER A 41 23.08 2.44 3.88
C SER A 41 23.46 0.96 3.78
N THR A 42 23.32 0.19 4.87
CA THR A 42 23.76 -1.22 4.92
C THR A 42 22.61 -2.20 5.13
N TYR A 43 21.44 -1.73 5.53
CA TYR A 43 20.31 -2.59 5.87
C TYR A 43 18.97 -1.95 5.51
N CYS A 44 18.07 -2.75 4.95
CA CYS A 44 16.64 -2.47 4.93
C CYS A 44 15.87 -3.79 4.84
N ASP A 45 14.72 -3.87 5.50
CA ASP A 45 13.84 -5.04 5.40
C ASP A 45 13.20 -5.16 4.01
N SER A 46 12.83 -6.38 3.63
CA SER A 46 12.26 -6.72 2.32
C SER A 46 10.97 -7.54 2.46
N ILE A 47 10.12 -7.43 1.44
CA ILE A 47 8.87 -8.19 1.35
C ILE A 47 8.94 -9.07 0.11
N GLU A 48 9.07 -10.37 0.30
CA GLU A 48 9.11 -11.35 -0.80
C GLU A 48 7.72 -11.57 -1.43
N PRO A 49 7.64 -11.95 -2.72
CA PRO A 49 6.40 -12.40 -3.34
C PRO A 49 5.88 -13.71 -2.70
N PRO A 50 4.58 -14.05 -2.90
CA PRO A 50 4.00 -15.30 -2.40
C PRO A 50 4.78 -16.55 -2.79
N GLY A 51 5.43 -16.52 -3.96
CA GLY A 51 6.10 -17.66 -4.56
C GLY A 51 5.11 -18.63 -5.19
N GLN A 52 5.59 -19.80 -5.64
CA GLN A 52 4.73 -20.80 -6.25
C GLN A 52 3.90 -21.53 -5.18
N LEU A 53 2.57 -21.41 -5.28
CA LEU A 53 1.64 -22.05 -4.35
C LEU A 53 1.13 -23.39 -4.90
N GLN A 54 1.20 -24.43 -4.06
CA GLN A 54 0.63 -25.73 -4.36
C GLN A 54 -0.87 -25.73 -4.07
N LYS A 55 -1.62 -26.62 -4.72
CA LYS A 55 -3.05 -26.76 -4.46
C LYS A 55 -3.28 -27.10 -2.99
N GLY A 56 -4.14 -26.32 -2.32
CA GLY A 56 -4.40 -26.46 -0.89
C GLY A 56 -3.33 -25.85 0.02
N THR A 57 -2.40 -25.05 -0.52
CA THR A 57 -1.57 -24.16 0.28
C THR A 57 -1.89 -22.70 -0.04
N GLY A 58 -1.52 -21.80 0.87
CA GLY A 58 -1.62 -20.36 0.70
C GLY A 58 -0.44 -19.66 1.37
N ALA A 59 -0.10 -18.46 0.90
CA ALA A 59 0.85 -17.59 1.56
C ALA A 59 0.09 -16.53 2.36
N LEU A 60 0.29 -16.54 3.68
CA LEU A 60 -0.27 -15.57 4.62
C LEU A 60 0.80 -14.54 4.97
N TYR A 61 0.47 -13.27 4.78
CA TYR A 61 1.28 -12.12 5.20
C TYR A 61 0.57 -11.41 6.32
N TYR A 62 1.30 -11.05 7.36
CA TYR A 62 0.71 -10.59 8.61
C TYR A 62 1.45 -9.39 9.19
N SER A 63 0.70 -8.33 9.52
CA SER A 63 1.19 -7.16 10.26
C SER A 63 0.27 -6.85 11.44
N SER A 64 0.83 -6.36 12.54
CA SER A 64 0.05 -6.04 13.74
C SER A 64 0.62 -4.88 14.55
N LYS A 65 -0.23 -4.27 15.39
CA LYS A 65 0.17 -3.23 16.34
C LYS A 65 1.30 -3.71 17.27
N GLN A 66 1.35 -5.00 17.59
CA GLN A 66 2.36 -5.60 18.47
C GLN A 66 3.74 -5.73 17.80
N GLY A 67 3.86 -5.41 16.51
CA GLY A 67 5.15 -5.30 15.83
C GLY A 67 5.37 -6.29 14.69
N ALA A 68 4.38 -7.13 14.34
CA ALA A 68 4.49 -7.91 13.11
C ALA A 68 4.49 -6.97 11.90
N ARG A 69 5.37 -7.23 10.93
CA ARG A 69 5.57 -6.43 9.72
C ARG A 69 5.74 -7.37 8.54
N MET A 70 4.67 -7.56 7.75
CA MET A 70 4.66 -8.41 6.56
C MET A 70 5.25 -9.81 6.78
N ARG A 71 5.00 -10.40 7.97
CA ARG A 71 5.51 -11.71 8.32
C ARG A 71 4.84 -12.76 7.42
N LYS A 72 5.63 -13.46 6.62
CA LYS A 72 5.17 -14.50 5.69
C LYS A 72 5.11 -15.85 6.40
N THR A 73 4.00 -16.56 6.25
CA THR A 73 3.85 -17.97 6.63
C THR A 73 3.12 -18.73 5.53
N ILE A 74 3.43 -20.01 5.35
CA ILE A 74 2.66 -20.88 4.47
C ILE A 74 1.57 -21.57 5.30
N VAL A 75 0.32 -21.40 4.88
CA VAL A 75 -0.84 -22.04 5.49
C VAL A 75 -1.29 -23.21 4.62
N SER A 76 -1.63 -24.32 5.25
CA SER A 76 -2.21 -25.49 4.57
C SER A 76 -3.71 -25.51 4.80
N SER A 77 -4.46 -25.82 3.76
CA SER A 77 -5.89 -25.98 3.84
C SER A 77 -6.27 -27.15 4.74
N GLN A 78 -7.33 -26.99 5.51
CA GLN A 78 -7.96 -28.04 6.28
C GLN A 78 -9.20 -28.55 5.55
N ARG A 79 -9.67 -29.75 5.92
CA ARG A 79 -10.92 -30.33 5.36
C ARG A 79 -12.18 -29.84 6.07
N SER A 80 -12.03 -29.18 7.20
CA SER A 80 -13.13 -28.68 8.02
C SER A 80 -12.73 -27.37 8.71
N ALA A 81 -13.70 -26.48 8.87
CA ALA A 81 -13.55 -25.24 9.62
C ALA A 81 -13.42 -25.50 11.14
N PRO A 82 -12.51 -24.82 11.84
CA PRO A 82 -12.57 -24.74 13.30
C PRO A 82 -13.87 -24.06 13.76
N GLY A 83 -14.54 -24.60 14.78
CA GLY A 83 -15.89 -24.16 15.18
C GLY A 83 -16.00 -22.78 15.84
N GLN A 84 -14.88 -22.14 16.20
CA GLN A 84 -14.86 -20.81 16.85
C GLN A 84 -14.40 -19.67 15.92
N SER A 85 -14.04 -19.96 14.66
CA SER A 85 -13.53 -18.96 13.72
C SER A 85 -14.66 -18.22 13.00
N LYS A 86 -14.45 -16.95 12.68
CA LYS A 86 -15.29 -16.15 11.80
C LYS A 86 -15.10 -16.62 10.36
N PHE A 87 -16.20 -16.88 9.66
CA PHE A 87 -16.18 -17.55 8.37
C PHE A 87 -16.40 -16.56 7.22
N LEU A 88 -15.45 -16.49 6.30
CA LEU A 88 -15.48 -15.65 5.10
C LEU A 88 -15.53 -16.53 3.85
N GLU A 89 -16.58 -16.40 3.06
CA GLU A 89 -16.69 -17.01 1.73
C GLU A 89 -16.27 -16.01 0.66
N ILE A 90 -15.43 -16.44 -0.29
CA ILE A 90 -15.12 -15.68 -1.52
C ILE A 90 -15.72 -16.38 -2.75
N ASP A 91 -16.21 -15.61 -3.72
CA ASP A 91 -16.89 -16.11 -4.92
C ASP A 91 -16.30 -15.50 -6.19
N SER A 92 -15.36 -16.20 -6.81
CA SER A 92 -14.71 -15.80 -8.06
C SER A 92 -15.64 -15.72 -9.27
N SER A 93 -16.88 -16.24 -9.17
CA SER A 93 -17.88 -16.13 -10.24
C SER A 93 -18.61 -14.78 -10.25
N GLN A 94 -18.58 -14.05 -9.13
CA GLN A 94 -19.14 -12.71 -9.00
C GLN A 94 -18.00 -11.68 -9.04
N GLN A 95 -17.87 -11.00 -10.17
CA GLN A 95 -16.76 -10.10 -10.47
C GLN A 95 -17.21 -8.64 -10.54
N PHE A 96 -16.34 -7.73 -10.11
CA PHE A 96 -16.57 -6.28 -10.11
C PHE A 96 -15.49 -5.57 -10.95
N GLN A 97 -14.96 -4.42 -10.49
CA GLN A 97 -13.96 -3.66 -11.24
C GLN A 97 -12.62 -4.39 -11.35
N LYS A 98 -11.90 -4.08 -12.44
CA LYS A 98 -10.48 -4.39 -12.57
C LYS A 98 -9.64 -3.34 -11.87
N ILE A 99 -8.51 -3.77 -11.32
CA ILE A 99 -7.57 -2.92 -10.61
C ILE A 99 -6.49 -2.45 -11.59
N PHE A 100 -6.45 -1.14 -11.80
CA PHE A 100 -5.37 -0.43 -12.50
C PHE A 100 -4.03 -0.58 -11.75
N GLY A 101 -4.03 -0.37 -10.43
CA GLY A 101 -2.85 -0.61 -9.60
C GLY A 101 -2.80 0.25 -8.34
N PHE A 102 -1.60 0.33 -7.77
CA PHE A 102 -1.26 1.20 -6.62
C PHE A 102 0.00 2.02 -6.92
N GLY A 103 0.07 3.23 -6.38
CA GLY A 103 1.15 4.18 -6.66
C GLY A 103 1.28 5.29 -5.62
N ALA A 104 2.12 6.27 -5.91
CA ALA A 104 2.31 7.47 -5.09
C ALA A 104 2.66 8.69 -5.94
N THR A 105 2.61 9.89 -5.34
CA THR A 105 2.98 11.14 -6.01
C THR A 105 4.47 11.46 -5.81
N PHE A 106 5.17 11.76 -6.90
CA PHE A 106 6.54 12.26 -6.93
C PHE A 106 6.54 13.77 -6.74
N THR A 107 6.26 14.23 -5.52
CA THR A 107 6.30 15.65 -5.17
C THR A 107 7.74 16.15 -5.05
N ASP A 108 7.93 17.46 -5.21
CA ASP A 108 9.22 18.12 -4.93
C ASP A 108 9.71 17.79 -3.52
N ALA A 109 8.83 17.83 -2.51
CA ALA A 109 9.14 17.46 -1.14
C ALA A 109 9.70 16.03 -1.04
N SER A 110 9.05 15.07 -1.71
CA SER A 110 9.54 13.69 -1.75
C SER A 110 10.94 13.59 -2.34
N MET A 111 11.16 14.24 -3.49
CA MET A 111 12.44 14.17 -4.16
C MET A 111 13.55 14.91 -3.42
N VAL A 112 13.25 16.06 -2.80
CA VAL A 112 14.19 16.78 -1.93
C VAL A 112 14.64 15.90 -0.76
N ASN A 113 13.71 15.21 -0.11
CA ASN A 113 14.04 14.32 1.01
C ASN A 113 14.84 13.09 0.56
N ILE A 114 14.43 12.43 -0.53
CA ILE A 114 15.15 11.29 -1.08
C ILE A 114 16.58 11.69 -1.48
N ASN A 115 16.75 12.85 -2.13
CA ASN A 115 18.05 13.36 -2.57
C ASN A 115 18.91 13.92 -1.44
N SER A 116 18.36 14.11 -0.24
CA SER A 116 19.12 14.49 0.96
C SER A 116 19.92 13.31 1.55
N LEU A 117 19.62 12.08 1.15
CA LEU A 117 20.35 10.87 1.52
C LEU A 117 21.42 10.51 0.46
N PRO A 118 22.39 9.64 0.80
CA PRO A 118 23.27 9.05 -0.21
C PRO A 118 22.48 8.41 -1.36
N LYS A 119 22.97 8.55 -2.59
CA LYS A 119 22.29 8.10 -3.82
C LYS A 119 21.76 6.66 -3.75
N GLU A 120 22.55 5.74 -3.19
CA GLU A 120 22.16 4.33 -3.02
C GLU A 120 20.95 4.15 -2.08
N MET A 121 20.84 4.97 -1.04
CA MET A 121 19.69 4.95 -0.14
C MET A 121 18.45 5.54 -0.80
N GLY A 122 18.61 6.62 -1.58
CA GLY A 122 17.51 7.16 -2.36
C GLY A 122 16.98 6.16 -3.39
N ALA A 123 17.89 5.45 -4.09
CA ALA A 123 17.52 4.34 -4.97
C ALA A 123 16.86 3.19 -4.20
N ASN A 124 17.30 2.90 -2.97
CA ASN A 124 16.65 1.89 -2.12
C ASN A 124 15.21 2.27 -1.78
N ILE A 125 14.93 3.53 -1.44
CA ILE A 125 13.55 4.01 -1.19
C ILE A 125 12.65 3.72 -2.41
N ILE A 126 13.11 4.04 -3.62
CA ILE A 126 12.35 3.74 -4.85
C ILE A 126 12.20 2.21 -5.03
N LYS A 127 13.24 1.43 -4.77
CA LYS A 127 13.19 -0.05 -4.81
C LYS A 127 12.16 -0.60 -3.82
N GLN A 128 12.08 -0.05 -2.60
CA GLN A 128 11.11 -0.45 -1.58
C GLN A 128 9.67 -0.24 -2.06
N TYR A 129 9.38 0.85 -2.76
CA TYR A 129 8.07 1.07 -3.35
C TYR A 129 7.77 0.20 -4.57
N TYR A 130 8.65 0.18 -5.57
CA TYR A 130 8.31 -0.32 -6.91
C TYR A 130 8.82 -1.74 -7.22
N SER A 131 9.75 -2.29 -6.44
CA SER A 131 10.22 -3.66 -6.68
C SER A 131 9.14 -4.69 -6.35
N ARG A 132 8.78 -5.51 -7.34
CA ARG A 132 7.89 -6.67 -7.12
C ARG A 132 8.58 -7.83 -6.43
N GLU A 133 9.91 -7.87 -6.40
CA GLU A 133 10.67 -8.92 -5.72
C GLU A 133 10.88 -8.61 -4.25
N SER A 134 11.33 -7.41 -3.94
CA SER A 134 11.83 -7.06 -2.60
C SER A 134 11.03 -5.94 -1.91
N GLY A 135 10.19 -5.22 -2.65
CA GLY A 135 9.40 -4.07 -2.20
C GLY A 135 7.91 -4.38 -2.15
N ILE A 136 7.07 -3.34 -2.18
CA ILE A 136 5.60 -3.45 -2.17
C ILE A 136 4.98 -3.45 -3.57
N GLY A 137 5.78 -3.22 -4.60
CA GLY A 137 5.37 -3.43 -5.98
C GLY A 137 4.33 -2.44 -6.48
N TYR A 138 4.48 -1.16 -6.18
CA TYR A 138 3.79 -0.07 -6.88
C TYR A 138 4.03 -0.16 -8.39
N THR A 139 3.04 0.33 -9.15
CA THR A 139 2.94 0.08 -10.60
C THR A 139 2.78 1.34 -11.42
N PHE A 140 2.50 2.47 -10.77
CA PHE A 140 2.40 3.76 -11.42
C PHE A 140 2.70 4.90 -10.44
N GLY A 141 2.93 6.09 -10.99
CA GLY A 141 3.24 7.29 -10.24
C GLY A 141 2.45 8.49 -10.73
N ARG A 142 2.22 9.45 -9.85
CA ARG A 142 1.67 10.77 -10.21
C ARG A 142 2.78 11.81 -10.16
N VAL A 143 2.87 12.65 -11.19
CA VAL A 143 3.82 13.78 -11.23
C VAL A 143 3.02 15.07 -11.32
N PRO A 144 3.14 15.98 -10.34
CA PRO A 144 2.52 17.29 -10.43
C PRO A 144 3.07 18.11 -11.61
N MET A 145 2.21 18.92 -12.24
CA MET A 145 2.63 19.90 -13.25
C MET A 145 2.79 21.27 -12.58
N GLY A 146 4.03 21.74 -12.45
CA GLY A 146 4.37 22.94 -11.67
C GLY A 146 4.39 22.67 -10.17
N ALA A 147 4.41 23.75 -9.37
CA ALA A 147 4.45 23.64 -7.92
C ALA A 147 3.15 23.11 -7.31
N THR A 148 3.29 22.36 -6.24
CA THR A 148 2.21 22.08 -5.29
C THR A 148 2.46 22.78 -3.96
N ASP A 149 1.60 22.59 -2.97
CA ASP A 149 1.89 22.98 -1.59
C ASP A 149 3.13 22.25 -1.03
N PHE A 150 3.40 21.02 -1.47
CA PHE A 150 4.61 20.23 -1.21
C PHE A 150 5.78 20.55 -2.16
N SER A 151 5.88 21.81 -2.58
CA SER A 151 7.06 22.38 -3.23
C SER A 151 7.84 23.30 -2.29
N THR A 152 9.11 23.59 -2.61
CA THR A 152 9.94 24.51 -1.81
C THR A 152 9.61 25.98 -2.06
N LYS A 153 8.92 26.29 -3.16
CA LYS A 153 8.38 27.59 -3.54
C LYS A 153 7.22 27.41 -4.53
N GLY A 154 6.40 28.44 -4.71
CA GLY A 154 5.46 28.50 -5.83
C GLY A 154 6.19 28.76 -7.14
N TYR A 155 5.84 28.03 -8.18
CA TYR A 155 6.30 28.21 -9.57
C TYR A 155 5.33 27.52 -10.54
N THR A 156 5.29 27.99 -11.78
CA THR A 156 4.71 27.26 -12.91
C THR A 156 5.81 26.97 -13.94
N TYR A 157 5.46 26.36 -15.07
CA TYR A 157 6.41 26.21 -16.18
C TYR A 157 6.50 27.47 -17.04
N ASP A 158 5.62 28.46 -16.84
CA ASP A 158 5.60 29.72 -17.58
C ASP A 158 5.13 30.86 -16.67
N ASP A 159 6.05 31.38 -15.86
CA ASP A 159 5.77 32.45 -14.90
C ASP A 159 5.82 33.86 -15.55
N VAL A 160 5.98 33.96 -16.87
CA VAL A 160 6.01 35.25 -17.59
C VAL A 160 4.60 35.70 -17.91
N GLU A 161 4.21 36.87 -17.39
CA GLU A 161 2.88 37.42 -17.62
C GLU A 161 2.62 37.67 -19.12
N ASN A 162 1.42 37.29 -19.59
CA ASN A 162 0.97 37.43 -20.97
C ASN A 162 1.76 36.63 -22.02
N ASP A 163 2.46 35.56 -21.64
CA ASP A 163 3.13 34.65 -22.57
C ASP A 163 2.19 33.59 -23.18
N PHE A 164 1.15 34.06 -23.89
CA PHE A 164 0.18 33.16 -24.54
C PHE A 164 0.80 32.27 -25.63
N ASP A 165 2.00 32.60 -26.10
CA ASP A 165 2.76 31.86 -27.09
C ASP A 165 3.74 30.84 -26.47
N LEU A 166 3.81 30.72 -25.13
CA LEU A 166 4.70 29.83 -24.37
C LEU A 166 6.19 29.99 -24.72
N ARG A 167 6.65 31.20 -25.03
CA ARG A 167 8.04 31.47 -25.43
C ARG A 167 9.04 31.28 -24.30
N ASN A 168 8.60 31.42 -23.06
CA ASN A 168 9.37 31.30 -21.84
C ASN A 168 8.97 30.03 -21.05
N PHE A 169 8.17 29.15 -21.66
CA PHE A 169 7.89 27.84 -21.09
C PHE A 169 9.20 27.10 -20.87
N ALA A 170 9.52 26.87 -19.60
CA ALA A 170 10.72 26.17 -19.17
C ALA A 170 10.35 25.25 -18.02
N ILE A 171 10.64 23.96 -18.21
CA ILE A 171 10.66 23.02 -17.10
C ILE A 171 11.97 23.29 -16.35
N PRO A 172 11.94 23.66 -15.06
CA PRO A 172 13.16 23.79 -14.27
C PRO A 172 13.98 22.50 -14.42
N GLN A 173 15.26 22.61 -14.80
CA GLN A 173 16.12 21.44 -15.04
C GLN A 173 16.24 20.57 -13.78
N ASP A 174 15.41 19.53 -13.67
CA ASP A 174 15.72 18.14 -14.01
C ASP A 174 14.38 17.38 -14.24
N GLU A 175 14.21 16.87 -15.48
CA GLU A 175 13.25 15.88 -16.02
C GLU A 175 11.72 16.02 -15.83
N ILE A 176 10.94 15.76 -16.91
CA ILE A 176 9.97 14.63 -16.97
C ILE A 176 9.26 14.40 -18.34
N LEU A 177 9.00 15.34 -19.28
CA LEU A 177 8.14 15.02 -20.47
C LEU A 177 8.40 15.80 -21.78
N GLY A 178 9.37 15.40 -22.59
CA GLY A 178 9.57 15.93 -23.94
C GLY A 178 8.99 15.06 -25.06
N ASP A 179 7.66 14.94 -25.23
CA ASP A 179 7.06 14.34 -26.44
C ASP A 179 5.60 14.77 -26.72
N ALA A 180 5.33 15.27 -27.93
CA ALA A 180 4.03 15.72 -28.46
C ALA A 180 3.02 14.59 -28.75
N PHE A 181 3.36 13.31 -28.51
CA PHE A 181 2.46 12.16 -28.48
C PHE A 181 1.74 12.01 -27.13
N ALA A 182 2.28 12.58 -26.06
CA ALA A 182 1.81 12.41 -24.68
C ALA A 182 0.39 12.95 -24.44
N ALA A 183 -0.05 13.96 -25.21
CA ALA A 183 -1.29 14.71 -24.93
C ALA A 183 -2.61 14.07 -25.43
N LYS A 184 -2.58 12.89 -26.07
CA LYS A 184 -3.79 12.23 -26.65
C LYS A 184 -4.26 10.97 -25.90
N HIS A 185 -3.61 10.61 -24.80
CA HIS A 185 -3.73 9.31 -24.12
C HIS A 185 -4.22 9.41 -22.67
N VAL A 186 -5.09 10.38 -22.36
CA VAL A 186 -5.71 10.51 -21.03
C VAL A 186 -6.64 9.32 -20.78
N ALA A 187 -6.31 8.47 -19.80
CA ALA A 187 -6.95 7.17 -19.60
C ALA A 187 -8.17 7.18 -18.65
N GLY A 188 -8.31 8.15 -17.74
CA GLY A 188 -9.36 8.11 -16.72
C GLY A 188 -9.54 9.40 -15.90
N ILE A 189 -10.42 9.34 -14.88
CA ILE A 189 -10.80 10.45 -13.99
C ILE A 189 -10.16 10.24 -12.62
N GLY A 190 -9.43 11.24 -12.14
CA GLY A 190 -8.86 11.27 -10.78
C GLY A 190 -9.74 12.01 -9.78
N LEU A 191 -9.94 11.41 -8.60
CA LEU A 191 -10.63 12.03 -7.47
C LEU A 191 -9.67 12.16 -6.28
N HIS A 192 -9.78 13.26 -5.53
CA HIS A 192 -8.96 13.54 -4.33
C HIS A 192 -9.81 13.47 -3.06
N TRP A 193 -9.22 13.11 -1.92
CA TRP A 193 -9.81 13.38 -0.60
C TRP A 193 -8.78 13.78 0.45
N TYR A 194 -9.21 14.62 1.39
CA TYR A 194 -8.38 15.14 2.48
C TYR A 194 -9.13 15.14 3.84
N ASP A 195 -10.33 14.55 3.91
CA ASP A 195 -11.21 14.60 5.09
C ASP A 195 -12.28 13.48 5.08
N ASP A 196 -12.35 12.69 6.15
CA ASP A 196 -13.29 11.55 6.30
C ASP A 196 -14.76 11.99 6.47
N ARG A 197 -15.03 13.30 6.59
CA ARG A 197 -16.36 13.81 6.97
C ARG A 197 -17.45 13.57 5.93
N ASP A 198 -17.12 13.33 4.67
CA ASP A 198 -18.09 13.24 3.56
C ASP A 198 -17.76 12.15 2.53
N PHE A 199 -17.26 10.97 2.93
CA PHE A 199 -17.18 9.84 1.99
C PHE A 199 -18.58 9.40 1.56
N ASN A 200 -19.03 9.93 0.45
CA ASN A 200 -20.31 9.58 -0.13
C ASN A 200 -20.12 8.42 -1.11
N ALA A 201 -20.07 7.19 -0.58
CA ALA A 201 -20.07 5.96 -1.36
C ALA A 201 -21.16 5.97 -2.45
N PHE A 202 -22.30 6.63 -2.18
CA PHE A 202 -23.38 6.80 -3.13
C PHE A 202 -23.02 7.71 -4.31
N LEU A 203 -22.17 8.73 -4.15
CA LEU A 203 -21.67 9.54 -5.27
C LEU A 203 -20.76 8.73 -6.21
N VAL A 204 -19.84 7.95 -5.65
CA VAL A 204 -18.91 7.12 -6.44
C VAL A 204 -19.68 5.99 -7.14
N ASN A 205 -20.55 5.30 -6.42
CA ASN A 205 -21.43 4.26 -6.99
C ASN A 205 -22.33 4.83 -8.11
N ASN A 206 -22.96 5.99 -7.90
CA ASN A 206 -23.76 6.64 -8.95
C ASN A 206 -22.92 7.08 -10.15
N THR A 207 -21.69 7.53 -9.91
CA THR A 207 -20.76 7.90 -10.99
C THR A 207 -20.43 6.68 -11.83
N HIS A 208 -20.12 5.54 -11.20
CA HIS A 208 -19.91 4.28 -11.90
C HIS A 208 -21.17 3.82 -12.65
N TYR A 209 -22.34 3.79 -12.01
CA TYR A 209 -23.58 3.36 -12.67
C TYR A 209 -23.98 4.25 -13.84
N LYS A 210 -23.64 5.55 -13.80
CA LYS A 210 -23.90 6.49 -14.88
C LYS A 210 -22.88 6.38 -16.02
N TRP A 211 -21.64 6.00 -15.71
CA TRP A 211 -20.52 5.96 -16.65
C TRP A 211 -19.64 4.69 -16.48
N PRO A 212 -20.20 3.49 -16.67
CA PRO A 212 -19.55 2.23 -16.30
C PRO A 212 -18.32 1.87 -17.15
N GLN A 213 -18.11 2.55 -18.29
CA GLN A 213 -17.01 2.31 -19.21
C GLN A 213 -15.67 2.95 -18.77
N TYR A 214 -15.70 3.85 -17.79
CA TYR A 214 -14.50 4.53 -17.30
C TYR A 214 -14.10 3.97 -15.93
N PHE A 215 -12.81 3.70 -15.74
CA PHE A 215 -12.29 3.35 -14.43
C PHE A 215 -12.19 4.61 -13.55
N ILE A 216 -12.34 4.43 -12.23
CA ILE A 216 -12.24 5.51 -11.24
C ILE A 216 -10.94 5.33 -10.46
N LEU A 217 -10.12 6.37 -10.35
CA LEU A 217 -8.83 6.32 -9.67
C LEU A 217 -8.83 7.27 -8.47
N SER A 218 -8.40 6.77 -7.31
CA SER A 218 -8.02 7.65 -6.20
C SER A 218 -6.65 8.21 -6.56
N THR A 219 -6.58 9.51 -6.82
CA THR A 219 -5.36 10.14 -7.33
C THR A 219 -4.54 10.87 -6.28
N GLU A 220 -5.04 10.97 -5.05
CA GLU A 220 -4.29 11.52 -3.93
C GLU A 220 -4.94 11.15 -2.60
N VAL A 221 -4.14 10.59 -1.69
CA VAL A 221 -4.56 10.29 -0.32
C VAL A 221 -3.50 10.71 0.68
N ASP A 222 -3.94 11.51 1.64
CA ASP A 222 -3.17 11.87 2.81
C ASP A 222 -3.94 11.46 4.07
N PHE A 223 -3.31 10.64 4.92
CA PHE A 223 -3.87 10.38 6.24
C PHE A 223 -3.29 11.40 7.22
N VAL A 224 -4.04 12.48 7.38
CA VAL A 224 -3.74 13.48 8.41
C VAL A 224 -4.57 13.18 9.64
N LEU A 225 -3.92 13.00 10.80
CA LEU A 225 -4.61 12.95 12.08
C LEU A 225 -5.51 14.20 12.22
N SER A 226 -6.79 14.00 12.52
CA SER A 226 -7.87 14.99 12.56
C SER A 226 -7.55 16.49 12.79
N LYS A 227 -8.05 17.36 11.89
CA LYS A 227 -8.05 18.83 12.02
C LYS A 227 -9.25 19.41 12.80
N THR A 228 -10.29 18.62 13.16
CA THR A 228 -11.53 19.14 13.78
C THR A 228 -12.13 18.28 14.91
N ARG A 229 -12.78 18.91 15.92
CA ARG A 229 -13.40 18.22 17.08
C ARG A 229 -14.49 17.20 16.72
N GLU A 230 -15.17 17.38 15.59
CA GLU A 230 -16.23 16.48 15.14
C GLU A 230 -15.66 15.19 14.52
N HIS A 231 -14.59 15.32 13.74
CA HIS A 231 -13.88 14.17 13.17
C HIS A 231 -13.18 13.33 14.24
N VAL A 232 -12.64 13.96 15.28
CA VAL A 232 -12.21 13.27 16.51
C VAL A 232 -13.31 12.38 17.10
N ARG A 233 -14.55 12.88 17.15
CA ARG A 233 -15.69 12.14 17.72
C ARG A 233 -16.09 10.97 16.82
N GLN A 234 -16.00 11.12 15.50
CA GLN A 234 -16.27 10.04 14.54
C GLN A 234 -15.15 8.99 14.53
N MET A 235 -13.88 9.40 14.57
CA MET A 235 -12.73 8.51 14.75
C MET A 235 -12.85 7.71 16.03
N LYS A 236 -13.19 8.34 17.16
CA LYS A 236 -13.47 7.62 18.44
C LYS A 236 -14.62 6.66 18.34
N LYS A 237 -15.64 6.97 17.54
CA LYS A 237 -16.78 6.08 17.31
C LYS A 237 -16.41 4.87 16.44
N ARG A 238 -15.53 5.04 15.44
CA ARG A 238 -15.12 3.98 14.50
C ARG A 238 -13.96 3.12 15.03
N TYR A 239 -12.97 3.75 15.66
CA TYR A 239 -11.70 3.13 16.06
C TYR A 239 -11.51 3.02 17.58
N GLY A 240 -12.51 3.43 18.39
CA GLY A 240 -12.45 3.28 19.85
C GLY A 240 -11.23 3.96 20.48
N GLU A 241 -10.48 3.22 21.30
CA GLU A 241 -9.26 3.70 21.97
C GLU A 241 -8.09 3.97 21.01
N LEU A 242 -8.12 3.46 19.76
CA LEU A 242 -7.12 3.78 18.74
C LEU A 242 -7.24 5.21 18.24
N ALA A 243 -8.41 5.85 18.35
CA ALA A 243 -8.60 7.21 17.88
C ALA A 243 -7.84 8.22 18.76
N ARG A 244 -6.53 8.34 18.54
CA ARG A 244 -5.71 9.35 19.15
C ARG A 244 -5.75 10.63 18.33
N THR A 245 -5.88 11.71 19.08
CA THR A 245 -6.02 13.07 18.58
C THR A 245 -4.84 13.84 19.10
N ASP A 246 -3.63 13.43 18.70
CA ASP A 246 -2.42 14.04 19.25
C ASP A 246 -2.27 15.46 18.67
N TRP A 247 -3.00 16.36 19.31
CA TRP A 247 -3.19 17.75 18.98
C TRP A 247 -2.13 18.53 19.76
N ARG A 248 -0.91 18.61 19.23
CA ARG A 248 0.07 19.57 19.73
C ARG A 248 -0.06 20.87 18.95
N ASN A 249 -0.44 21.94 19.65
CA ASN A 249 -0.43 23.31 19.13
C ASN A 249 -1.18 23.53 17.79
N GLY A 250 -2.27 22.79 17.53
CA GLY A 250 -3.09 22.98 16.34
C GLY A 250 -2.45 22.60 15.01
N LYS A 251 -1.41 21.75 15.03
CA LYS A 251 -0.77 21.19 13.83
C LYS A 251 -0.58 19.68 13.95
N THR A 252 -0.80 19.00 12.83
CA THR A 252 -0.71 17.55 12.66
C THR A 252 0.71 17.22 12.26
N HIS A 253 1.48 16.62 13.17
CA HIS A 253 2.90 16.34 12.98
C HIS A 253 3.09 14.86 12.62
N VAL A 254 4.21 14.53 11.97
CA VAL A 254 4.64 13.15 11.74
C VAL A 254 4.68 12.42 13.09
N VAL A 255 3.98 11.28 13.18
CA VAL A 255 4.03 10.42 14.38
C VAL A 255 4.70 9.12 13.99
N LEU A 256 5.98 8.99 14.35
CA LEU A 256 6.78 7.82 14.02
C LEU A 256 6.21 6.57 14.69
N GLY A 257 5.79 5.61 13.87
CA GLY A 257 5.32 4.30 14.29
C GLY A 257 3.86 4.23 14.69
N ASP A 258 3.04 5.27 14.43
CA ASP A 258 1.62 5.24 14.80
C ASP A 258 0.84 4.18 14.01
N TRP A 259 0.36 3.17 14.72
CA TRP A 259 -0.46 2.11 14.15
C TRP A 259 -1.81 2.64 13.64
N THR A 260 -2.36 3.68 14.28
CA THR A 260 -3.66 4.23 13.94
C THR A 260 -3.67 4.75 12.51
N ALA A 261 -2.60 5.43 12.09
CA ALA A 261 -2.43 5.87 10.72
C ALA A 261 -2.45 4.71 9.73
N GLY A 262 -1.71 3.63 10.01
CA GLY A 262 -1.72 2.43 9.16
C GLY A 262 -3.08 1.73 9.10
N ALA A 263 -3.77 1.59 10.24
CA ALA A 263 -5.09 0.98 10.32
C ALA A 263 -6.17 1.82 9.60
N GLY A 264 -6.08 3.15 9.72
CA GLY A 264 -6.90 4.10 8.97
C GLY A 264 -6.67 3.95 7.46
N TYR A 265 -5.40 3.93 7.04
CA TYR A 265 -5.00 3.68 5.65
C TYR A 265 -5.63 2.41 5.09
N ALA A 266 -5.48 1.28 5.78
CA ALA A 266 -6.05 0.00 5.35
C ALA A 266 -7.57 0.04 5.22
N SER A 267 -8.26 0.65 6.19
CA SER A 267 -9.72 0.77 6.18
C SER A 267 -10.21 1.63 5.00
N ASN A 268 -9.48 2.70 4.67
CA ASN A 268 -9.78 3.58 3.54
C ASN A 268 -9.62 2.81 2.23
N VAL A 269 -8.48 2.13 2.03
CA VAL A 269 -8.23 1.32 0.83
C VAL A 269 -9.32 0.26 0.63
N ILE A 270 -9.72 -0.48 1.68
CA ILE A 270 -10.80 -1.48 1.57
C ILE A 270 -12.12 -0.81 1.17
N GLN A 271 -12.45 0.31 1.80
CA GLN A 271 -13.68 1.05 1.53
C GLN A 271 -13.74 1.60 0.09
N ASP A 272 -12.61 2.12 -0.42
CA ASP A 272 -12.50 2.58 -1.80
C ASP A 272 -12.65 1.42 -2.79
N LEU A 273 -11.98 0.30 -2.54
CA LEU A 273 -12.08 -0.91 -3.37
C LEU A 273 -13.51 -1.50 -3.33
N HIS A 274 -14.27 -1.28 -2.27
CA HIS A 274 -15.69 -1.63 -2.21
C HIS A 274 -16.61 -0.70 -3.02
N THR A 275 -16.11 0.47 -3.43
CA THR A 275 -16.86 1.52 -4.13
C THR A 275 -16.32 1.81 -5.52
N TRP A 276 -15.91 0.75 -6.25
CA TRP A 276 -15.50 0.81 -7.66
C TRP A 276 -14.20 1.56 -7.96
N TYR A 277 -13.48 2.05 -6.96
CA TYR A 277 -12.12 2.52 -7.19
C TYR A 277 -11.28 1.37 -7.75
N SER A 278 -10.61 1.69 -8.86
CA SER A 278 -9.78 0.79 -9.63
C SER A 278 -8.29 0.99 -9.30
N GLY A 279 -7.94 1.96 -8.47
CA GLY A 279 -6.57 2.11 -8.00
C GLY A 279 -6.44 3.18 -6.94
N TRP A 280 -5.24 3.27 -6.38
CA TRP A 280 -4.93 4.10 -5.22
C TRP A 280 -3.58 4.79 -5.38
N ILE A 281 -3.50 6.06 -4.99
CA ILE A 281 -2.27 6.87 -5.04
C ILE A 281 -2.03 7.50 -3.67
N ASP A 282 -0.94 7.11 -3.00
CA ASP A 282 -0.44 7.84 -1.84
C ASP A 282 -0.06 9.27 -2.27
N MET A 283 -0.19 10.25 -1.36
CA MET A 283 0.28 11.60 -1.62
C MET A 283 1.82 11.65 -1.72
N ASN A 284 2.55 11.94 -0.66
CA ASN A 284 4.01 11.98 -0.71
C ASN A 284 4.65 10.60 -0.58
N LEU A 285 5.58 10.26 -1.48
CA LEU A 285 6.45 9.07 -1.36
C LEU A 285 7.30 9.12 -0.10
N ALA A 286 7.84 10.29 0.23
CA ALA A 286 8.66 10.48 1.42
C ALA A 286 8.56 11.91 1.95
N LEU A 287 8.60 12.06 3.26
CA LEU A 287 8.72 13.38 3.92
C LEU A 287 9.84 13.34 4.96
N ASP A 288 10.28 14.50 5.44
CA ASP A 288 11.20 14.57 6.58
C ASP A 288 10.47 14.31 7.91
N THR A 289 11.21 14.31 9.02
CA THR A 289 10.66 14.13 10.37
C THR A 289 9.71 15.26 10.82
N GLU A 290 9.64 16.37 10.07
CA GLU A 290 8.72 17.48 10.33
C GLU A 290 7.49 17.47 9.40
N GLY A 291 7.44 16.54 8.43
CA GLY A 291 6.32 16.37 7.50
C GLY A 291 6.37 17.30 6.29
N GLY A 292 7.55 17.80 5.92
CA GLY A 292 7.75 18.71 4.79
C GLY A 292 8.84 18.23 3.81
N PRO A 293 9.42 19.14 3.00
CA PRO A 293 9.19 20.59 2.99
C PRO A 293 7.87 21.02 2.31
N SER A 294 7.36 22.19 2.70
CA SER A 294 6.20 22.84 2.08
C SER A 294 6.33 24.36 2.20
N TRP A 295 6.26 25.08 1.07
CA TRP A 295 6.33 26.53 1.05
C TRP A 295 5.10 27.22 1.66
N THR A 296 3.95 26.55 1.67
CA THR A 296 2.73 27.02 2.34
C THR A 296 2.72 26.68 3.84
N LYS A 297 3.77 26.01 4.33
CA LYS A 297 3.88 25.49 5.71
C LYS A 297 2.80 24.45 6.03
N ASN A 298 2.25 23.80 5.00
CA ASN A 298 1.45 22.60 5.18
C ASN A 298 2.39 21.45 5.61
N ILE A 299 1.88 20.54 6.43
CA ILE A 299 2.66 19.38 6.87
C ILE A 299 1.75 18.15 6.83
N ALA A 300 2.34 17.02 6.47
CA ALA A 300 1.67 15.72 6.37
C ALA A 300 2.54 14.61 6.94
N ASP A 301 1.95 13.42 7.10
CA ASP A 301 2.70 12.20 7.32
C ASP A 301 2.96 11.51 5.95
N ALA A 302 3.87 10.56 5.90
CA ALA A 302 4.15 9.79 4.69
C ALA A 302 4.55 8.36 5.06
N PRO A 303 4.29 7.35 4.21
CA PRO A 303 4.64 5.97 4.55
C PRO A 303 6.15 5.77 4.77
N ILE A 304 6.99 6.60 4.16
CA ILE A 304 8.43 6.69 4.46
C ILE A 304 8.78 8.07 5.00
N ILE A 305 9.50 8.10 6.13
CA ILE A 305 10.04 9.30 6.74
C ILE A 305 11.57 9.30 6.66
N VAL A 306 12.16 10.34 6.08
CA VAL A 306 13.60 10.50 5.92
C VAL A 306 14.19 11.28 7.10
N ASN A 307 15.27 10.75 7.67
CA ASN A 307 16.11 11.45 8.64
C ASN A 307 17.53 11.58 8.09
N ALA A 308 17.76 12.64 7.32
CA ALA A 308 19.04 12.90 6.67
C ALA A 308 20.20 13.04 7.69
N SER A 309 19.94 13.69 8.83
CA SER A 309 20.92 13.89 9.90
C SER A 309 21.44 12.57 10.49
N ALA A 310 20.58 11.54 10.54
CA ALA A 310 20.96 10.20 10.98
C ALA A 310 21.43 9.31 9.81
N THR A 311 21.29 9.75 8.55
CA THR A 311 21.48 8.92 7.36
C THR A 311 20.62 7.65 7.42
N GLU A 312 19.34 7.85 7.75
CA GLU A 312 18.34 6.79 7.91
C GLU A 312 17.02 7.19 7.24
N TYR A 313 16.19 6.21 6.95
CA TYR A 313 14.75 6.44 6.74
C TYR A 313 13.93 5.37 7.46
N TYR A 314 12.67 5.70 7.72
CA TYR A 314 11.77 4.93 8.55
C TYR A 314 10.55 4.53 7.75
N LYS A 315 10.28 3.23 7.65
CA LYS A 315 9.02 2.72 7.11
C LYS A 315 7.96 2.71 8.20
N GLN A 316 6.95 3.55 8.04
CA GLN A 316 5.82 3.70 8.95
C GLN A 316 4.89 2.47 8.88
N PRO A 317 3.98 2.27 9.85
CA PRO A 317 2.89 1.31 9.72
C PRO A 317 2.06 1.48 8.44
N MET A 318 1.90 2.71 7.94
CA MET A 318 1.23 3.00 6.66
C MET A 318 1.87 2.28 5.47
N TYR A 319 3.21 2.22 5.41
CA TYR A 319 3.93 1.52 4.34
C TYR A 319 3.57 0.03 4.31
N HIS A 320 3.48 -0.58 5.48
CA HIS A 320 3.12 -2.00 5.60
C HIS A 320 1.63 -2.22 5.35
N ALA A 321 0.76 -1.27 5.76
CA ALA A 321 -0.66 -1.33 5.48
C ALA A 321 -0.94 -1.33 3.98
N ILE A 322 -0.35 -0.41 3.21
CA ILE A 322 -0.53 -0.39 1.75
C ILE A 322 0.18 -1.56 1.04
N ALA A 323 1.22 -2.14 1.64
CA ALA A 323 1.86 -3.38 1.16
C ALA A 323 0.89 -4.57 1.11
N HIS A 324 -0.06 -4.66 2.06
CA HIS A 324 -1.07 -5.72 2.08
C HIS A 324 -2.00 -5.73 0.85
N PHE A 325 -2.03 -4.62 0.10
CA PHE A 325 -2.80 -4.48 -1.14
C PHE A 325 -1.87 -4.49 -2.35
N SER A 326 -0.97 -3.51 -2.44
CA SER A 326 -0.14 -3.25 -3.62
C SER A 326 0.74 -4.44 -4.03
N LYS A 327 1.27 -5.19 -3.06
CA LYS A 327 2.15 -6.34 -3.33
C LYS A 327 1.40 -7.52 -3.94
N PHE A 328 0.15 -7.73 -3.54
CA PHE A 328 -0.58 -8.98 -3.80
C PHE A 328 -1.72 -8.83 -4.80
N ILE A 329 -2.23 -7.61 -4.97
CA ILE A 329 -3.24 -7.28 -5.97
C ILE A 329 -2.50 -6.80 -7.22
N GLN A 330 -2.51 -7.60 -8.27
CA GLN A 330 -1.79 -7.30 -9.51
C GLN A 330 -2.57 -6.31 -10.39
N PRO A 331 -1.89 -5.53 -11.26
CA PRO A 331 -2.58 -4.84 -12.34
C PRO A 331 -3.46 -5.81 -13.14
N ASN A 332 -4.68 -5.38 -13.46
CA ASN A 332 -5.76 -6.18 -14.05
C ASN A 332 -6.34 -7.29 -13.15
N ALA A 333 -5.98 -7.37 -11.86
CA ALA A 333 -6.74 -8.17 -10.92
C ALA A 333 -8.19 -7.70 -10.89
N THR A 334 -9.13 -8.62 -10.72
CA THR A 334 -10.56 -8.31 -10.69
C THR A 334 -11.05 -8.47 -9.25
N ARG A 335 -11.72 -7.46 -8.70
CA ARG A 335 -12.38 -7.62 -7.39
C ARG A 335 -13.46 -8.69 -7.54
N ILE A 336 -13.53 -9.61 -6.58
CA ILE A 336 -14.53 -10.68 -6.52
C ILE A 336 -15.39 -10.52 -5.27
N ALA A 337 -16.53 -11.21 -5.20
CA ALA A 337 -17.39 -11.08 -4.03
C ALA A 337 -16.79 -11.75 -2.80
N GLU A 338 -16.94 -11.10 -1.66
CA GLU A 338 -16.64 -11.62 -0.33
C GLU A 338 -17.87 -11.52 0.57
N THR A 339 -18.14 -12.53 1.38
CA THR A 339 -19.30 -12.55 2.28
C THR A 339 -18.94 -13.21 3.61
N TRP A 340 -19.07 -12.45 4.69
CA TRP A 340 -19.02 -13.00 6.04
C TRP A 340 -20.27 -13.83 6.31
N MET A 341 -20.10 -15.12 6.58
CA MET A 341 -21.21 -16.03 6.93
C MET A 341 -21.50 -16.03 8.45
N SER A 342 -20.61 -15.45 9.25
CA SER A 342 -20.79 -15.27 10.69
C SER A 342 -21.59 -13.99 10.99
N LEU A 343 -22.44 -14.01 12.02
CA LEU A 343 -23.30 -12.86 12.39
C LEU A 343 -22.56 -11.75 13.15
N ASP A 344 -21.47 -12.09 13.84
CA ASP A 344 -20.69 -11.17 14.67
C ASP A 344 -19.34 -10.90 14.00
N THR A 345 -19.32 -9.98 13.04
CA THR A 345 -18.11 -9.55 12.31
C THR A 345 -17.88 -8.06 12.38
N ILE A 346 -18.52 -7.40 13.35
CA ILE A 346 -18.17 -6.03 13.72
C ILE A 346 -16.67 -6.04 14.02
N GLY A 347 -15.93 -5.07 13.48
CA GLY A 347 -14.48 -5.01 13.68
C GLY A 347 -13.61 -5.64 12.60
N LEU A 348 -14.24 -6.26 11.60
CA LEU A 348 -13.55 -6.95 10.52
C LEU A 348 -13.97 -6.38 9.16
N ASP A 349 -13.00 -5.81 8.46
CA ASP A 349 -13.14 -5.46 7.05
C ASP A 349 -12.39 -6.48 6.20
N ALA A 350 -12.94 -6.85 5.04
CA ALA A 350 -12.30 -7.77 4.11
C ALA A 350 -12.55 -7.36 2.66
N VAL A 351 -11.62 -7.67 1.77
CA VAL A 351 -11.79 -7.51 0.32
C VAL A 351 -11.06 -8.64 -0.42
N ALA A 352 -11.65 -9.15 -1.50
CA ALA A 352 -11.10 -10.26 -2.27
C ALA A 352 -10.89 -9.94 -3.76
N PHE A 353 -9.87 -10.58 -4.34
CA PHE A 353 -9.45 -10.39 -5.74
C PHE A 353 -9.10 -11.71 -6.42
N LEU A 354 -9.39 -11.79 -7.72
CA LEU A 354 -8.83 -12.76 -8.65
C LEU A 354 -7.73 -12.09 -9.49
N ASN A 355 -6.49 -12.51 -9.29
CA ASN A 355 -5.34 -12.01 -10.05
C ASN A 355 -5.30 -12.59 -11.48
N PRO A 356 -4.61 -11.93 -12.42
CA PRO A 356 -4.46 -12.43 -13.80
C PRO A 356 -3.75 -13.78 -13.91
N ASP A 357 -2.92 -14.13 -12.93
CA ASP A 357 -2.24 -15.43 -12.84
C ASP A 357 -3.13 -16.57 -12.29
N GLY A 358 -4.40 -16.26 -11.98
CA GLY A 358 -5.38 -17.19 -11.44
C GLY A 358 -5.40 -17.31 -9.92
N THR A 359 -4.45 -16.69 -9.21
CA THR A 359 -4.43 -16.69 -7.74
C THR A 359 -5.57 -15.84 -7.18
N ARG A 360 -6.06 -16.20 -5.99
CA ARG A 360 -7.01 -15.40 -5.24
C ARG A 360 -6.29 -14.75 -4.08
N THR A 361 -6.49 -13.45 -3.90
CA THR A 361 -5.92 -12.68 -2.80
C THR A 361 -7.04 -12.12 -1.95
N VAL A 362 -6.97 -12.34 -0.64
CA VAL A 362 -7.92 -11.81 0.34
C VAL A 362 -7.17 -10.98 1.37
N VAL A 363 -7.57 -9.73 1.54
CA VAL A 363 -7.05 -8.85 2.59
C VAL A 363 -8.11 -8.74 3.68
N ILE A 364 -7.72 -8.93 4.94
CA ILE A 364 -8.60 -8.80 6.11
C ILE A 364 -7.94 -7.86 7.11
N HIS A 365 -8.70 -6.89 7.58
CA HIS A 365 -8.29 -5.93 8.60
C HIS A 365 -9.11 -6.17 9.87
N ASN A 366 -8.42 -6.52 10.96
CA ASN A 366 -8.99 -6.64 12.29
C ASN A 366 -8.71 -5.37 13.10
N TYR A 367 -9.72 -4.55 13.31
CA TYR A 367 -9.65 -3.36 14.16
C TYR A 367 -10.29 -3.58 15.55
N GLU A 368 -10.60 -4.83 15.91
CA GLU A 368 -11.03 -5.20 17.25
C GLU A 368 -9.90 -5.16 18.28
N MET A 369 -10.32 -5.04 19.55
CA MET A 369 -9.44 -5.19 20.72
C MET A 369 -9.20 -6.65 21.09
N LEU A 370 -9.85 -7.58 20.39
CA LEU A 370 -9.80 -9.02 20.64
C LEU A 370 -9.09 -9.76 19.51
N GLN A 371 -8.48 -10.88 19.87
CA GLN A 371 -7.99 -11.83 18.88
C GLN A 371 -9.19 -12.50 18.19
N VAL A 372 -9.09 -12.67 16.88
CA VAL A 372 -10.14 -13.25 16.05
C VAL A 372 -9.56 -14.37 15.21
N GLY A 373 -10.10 -15.58 15.38
CA GLY A 373 -9.87 -16.68 14.45
C GLY A 373 -10.65 -16.45 13.17
N VAL A 374 -10.00 -16.59 12.02
CA VAL A 374 -10.60 -16.43 10.70
C VAL A 374 -10.50 -17.74 9.93
N ASN A 375 -11.54 -18.05 9.17
CA ASN A 375 -11.52 -19.13 8.20
C ASN A 375 -12.05 -18.68 6.85
N ILE A 376 -11.31 -18.94 5.79
CA ILE A 376 -11.63 -18.55 4.42
C ILE A 376 -11.91 -19.78 3.55
N VAL A 377 -12.99 -19.73 2.77
CA VAL A 377 -13.32 -20.72 1.75
C VAL A 377 -13.60 -20.05 0.41
N GLU A 378 -13.23 -20.69 -0.69
CA GLU A 378 -13.69 -20.30 -2.02
C GLU A 378 -14.93 -21.12 -2.42
N LYS A 379 -16.03 -20.45 -2.73
CA LYS A 379 -17.30 -21.06 -3.12
C LYS A 379 -17.19 -21.99 -4.33
N THR A 380 -16.35 -21.62 -5.30
CA THR A 380 -16.11 -22.41 -6.53
C THR A 380 -15.16 -23.59 -6.31
N ASN A 381 -14.50 -23.67 -5.16
CA ASN A 381 -13.59 -24.77 -4.80
C ASN A 381 -13.81 -25.21 -3.35
N PRO A 382 -15.00 -25.74 -3.03
CA PRO A 382 -15.34 -26.13 -1.67
C PRO A 382 -14.46 -27.29 -1.19
N GLY A 383 -14.11 -27.29 0.10
CA GLY A 383 -13.29 -28.34 0.73
C GLY A 383 -11.85 -27.92 1.05
N TYR A 384 -11.44 -26.72 0.64
CA TYR A 384 -10.20 -26.08 1.06
C TYR A 384 -10.51 -24.95 2.04
N TYR A 385 -10.24 -25.17 3.33
CA TYR A 385 -10.45 -24.17 4.38
C TYR A 385 -9.11 -23.61 4.86
N TYR A 386 -8.92 -22.30 4.76
CA TYR A 386 -7.69 -21.65 5.19
C TYR A 386 -7.95 -20.89 6.49
N SER A 387 -7.40 -21.40 7.60
CA SER A 387 -7.65 -20.85 8.93
C SER A 387 -6.40 -20.26 9.57
N PHE A 388 -6.54 -19.13 10.24
CA PHE A 388 -5.48 -18.45 10.98
C PHE A 388 -6.06 -17.52 12.05
N GLU A 389 -5.24 -17.16 13.02
CA GLU A 389 -5.60 -16.22 14.09
C GLU A 389 -5.08 -14.81 13.76
N MET A 390 -5.91 -13.81 14.02
CA MET A 390 -5.57 -12.40 13.90
C MET A 390 -5.57 -11.75 15.28
N ASP A 391 -4.42 -11.27 15.72
CA ASP A 391 -4.29 -10.51 16.97
C ASP A 391 -5.15 -9.23 16.93
N PRO A 392 -5.46 -8.63 18.09
CA PRO A 392 -6.06 -7.31 18.15
C PRO A 392 -5.28 -6.30 17.31
N TYR A 393 -5.99 -5.50 16.53
CA TYR A 393 -5.39 -4.43 15.71
C TYR A 393 -4.31 -4.99 14.75
N SER A 394 -4.75 -5.79 13.78
CA SER A 394 -3.89 -6.48 12.82
C SER A 394 -4.49 -6.48 11.41
N ILE A 395 -3.63 -6.75 10.42
CA ILE A 395 -4.02 -6.91 9.03
C ILE A 395 -3.32 -8.15 8.47
N ALA A 396 -4.06 -8.91 7.68
CA ALA A 396 -3.62 -10.14 7.07
C ALA A 396 -3.93 -10.13 5.57
N THR A 397 -3.00 -10.63 4.76
CA THR A 397 -3.25 -10.91 3.35
C THR A 397 -2.97 -12.38 3.08
N LEU A 398 -3.99 -13.11 2.63
CA LEU A 398 -3.86 -14.49 2.19
C LEU A 398 -3.89 -14.54 0.66
N THR A 399 -2.89 -15.16 0.05
CA THR A 399 -2.92 -15.51 -1.38
C THR A 399 -3.00 -17.04 -1.53
N ILE A 400 -3.91 -17.53 -2.35
CA ILE A 400 -4.15 -18.96 -2.63
C ILE A 400 -4.18 -19.21 -4.14
N ASN A 401 -3.94 -20.47 -4.54
CA ASN A 401 -4.04 -20.93 -5.94
C ASN A 401 -5.46 -21.36 -6.28
#